data_AF-A0ABD2DGE9-F1
#
_entry.id   AF-A0ABD2DGE9-F1
#
_cell.length_a   1.000
_cell.length_b   1.000
_cell.length_c   1.000
_cell.angle_alpha   90.00
_cell.angle_beta   90.00
_cell.angle_gamma   90.00
#
_symmetry.space_group_name_H-M   'P 1'
#
loop_
_entity.id
_entity.type
_entity.pdbx_description
1 polymer ?
#
loop_
_entity_poly.entity_id
_entity_poly.type
_entity_poly.pdbx_seq_one_letter_code
_entity_poly.pdbx_strand_id
1 'polypeptide(L)'
;MLTLQNWLLFYEKNYVFVGRVTGRFYREDGLPTPELMQVEAMITKGLEANKQELKEKQKFPPCNAEWSSTRGSRFWCSLESGGVSRDWTGVPRKLYKPGAKEPHCVCVRTTGPPSDQTPDSSPHKNRGDLDHPNLGEYTGCPPLAITCSFPL
;
A
#
# COMPACT_ATOMS: atom_id res chain seq x y z
N MET A 1 5.44 -4.94 16.24
CA MET A 1 5.50 -6.41 16.10
C MET A 1 6.29 -6.85 14.87
N LEU A 2 6.04 -6.36 13.65
CA LEU A 2 6.84 -6.72 12.47
C LEU A 2 8.35 -6.43 12.62
N THR A 3 8.72 -5.32 13.27
CA THR A 3 10.12 -5.02 13.58
C THR A 3 10.76 -6.09 14.48
N LEU A 4 10.02 -6.61 15.46
CA LEU A 4 10.50 -7.68 16.35
C LEU A 4 10.68 -8.99 15.58
N GLN A 5 9.76 -9.31 14.66
CA GLN A 5 9.90 -10.46 13.76
C GLN A 5 11.16 -10.33 12.88
N ASN A 6 11.43 -9.14 12.34
CA ASN A 6 12.63 -8.90 11.53
C ASN A 6 13.91 -9.10 12.35
N TRP A 7 13.94 -8.63 13.60
CA TRP A 7 15.05 -8.88 14.52
C TRP A 7 15.22 -10.37 14.82
N LEU A 8 14.12 -11.08 15.11
CA LEU A 8 14.16 -12.52 15.35
C LEU A 8 14.76 -13.27 14.15
N LEU A 9 14.24 -13.02 12.95
CA LEU A 9 14.75 -13.62 11.70
C LEU A 9 16.22 -13.26 11.44
N PHE A 10 16.61 -12.02 11.76
CA PHE A 10 18.01 -11.60 11.66
C PHE A 10 18.89 -12.44 12.61
N TYR A 11 18.52 -12.60 13.87
CA TYR A 11 19.32 -13.37 14.81
C TYR A 11 19.34 -14.87 14.50
N GLU A 12 18.20 -15.45 14.14
CA GLU A 12 18.11 -16.86 13.73
C GLU A 12 18.96 -17.17 12.50
N LYS A 13 19.05 -16.22 11.55
CA LYS A 13 19.87 -16.38 10.35
C LYS A 13 21.37 -16.24 10.63
N ASN A 14 21.76 -15.31 11.51
CA ASN A 14 23.16 -14.89 11.65
C ASN A 14 23.87 -15.49 12.88
N TYR A 15 23.14 -16.13 13.79
CA TYR A 15 23.71 -16.67 15.04
C TYR A 15 23.25 -18.10 15.30
N VAL A 16 24.09 -18.87 15.98
CA VAL A 16 23.75 -20.23 16.41
C VAL A 16 22.72 -20.16 17.52
N PHE A 17 21.61 -20.86 17.33
CA PHE A 17 20.59 -21.02 18.36
C PHE A 17 21.11 -21.90 19.51
N VAL A 18 21.17 -21.36 20.72
CA VAL A 18 21.68 -22.06 21.91
C VAL A 18 20.60 -22.45 22.92
N GLY A 19 19.37 -21.95 22.75
CA GLY A 19 18.26 -22.25 23.67
C GLY A 19 17.24 -21.11 23.74
N ARG A 20 16.25 -21.29 24.62
CA ARG A 20 15.17 -20.32 24.87
C ARG A 20 15.38 -19.65 26.22
N VAL A 21 15.01 -18.37 26.32
CA VAL A 21 15.07 -17.62 27.57
C VAL A 21 13.76 -17.82 28.32
N THR A 22 13.83 -18.39 29.52
CA THR A 22 12.70 -18.48 30.45
C THR A 22 12.23 -17.08 30.85
N GLY A 23 10.91 -16.84 30.79
CA GLY A 23 10.30 -15.57 31.13
C GLY A 23 9.02 -15.33 30.34
N ARG A 24 8.88 -14.12 29.79
CA ARG A 24 7.63 -13.64 29.17
C ARG A 24 7.12 -14.50 28.02
N PHE A 25 8.00 -15.15 27.26
CA PHE A 25 7.62 -15.90 26.06
C PHE A 25 7.69 -17.41 26.23
N TYR A 26 8.61 -17.90 27.08
CA TYR A 26 8.82 -19.33 27.32
C TYR A 26 8.88 -19.62 28.81
N ARG A 27 8.27 -20.74 29.20
CA ARG A 27 8.30 -21.27 30.57
C ARG A 27 9.60 -22.02 30.86
N GLU A 28 9.79 -22.44 32.11
CA GLU A 28 10.93 -23.26 32.55
C GLU A 28 11.00 -24.62 31.82
N ASP A 29 9.86 -25.18 31.44
CA ASP A 29 9.76 -26.41 30.62
C ASP A 29 10.02 -26.16 29.12
N GLY A 30 10.35 -24.93 28.74
CA GLY A 30 10.60 -24.52 27.35
C GLY A 30 9.33 -24.37 26.50
N LEU A 31 8.13 -24.56 27.08
CA LEU A 31 6.87 -24.40 26.37
C LEU A 31 6.53 -22.93 26.16
N PRO A 32 5.85 -22.60 25.04
CA PRO A 32 5.38 -21.24 24.77
C PRO A 32 4.35 -20.80 25.83
N THR A 33 4.39 -19.52 26.15
CA THR A 33 3.39 -18.85 26.99
C THR A 33 2.21 -18.34 26.14
N PRO A 34 1.04 -18.07 26.74
CA PRO A 34 -0.06 -17.39 26.06
C PRO A 34 0.35 -16.04 25.44
N GLU A 35 1.28 -15.32 26.08
CA GLU A 35 1.84 -14.07 25.58
C GLU A 35 2.56 -14.25 24.24
N LEU A 36 3.35 -15.32 24.08
CA LEU A 36 4.00 -15.62 22.81
C LEU A 36 2.97 -15.88 21.70
N MET A 37 1.94 -16.67 21.98
CA MET A 37 0.87 -16.94 21.01
C MET A 37 0.18 -15.66 20.54
N GLN A 38 -0.08 -14.72 21.46
CA GLN A 38 -0.65 -13.41 21.11
C GLN A 38 0.28 -12.58 20.22
N VAL A 39 1.58 -12.55 20.54
CA VAL A 39 2.57 -11.81 19.74
C VAL A 39 2.70 -12.41 18.34
N GLU A 40 2.77 -13.75 18.23
CA GLU A 40 2.81 -14.45 16.95
C GLU A 40 1.56 -14.15 16.12
N ALA A 41 0.36 -14.16 16.73
CA ALA A 41 -0.88 -13.79 16.04
C ALA A 41 -0.86 -12.32 15.53
N MET A 42 -0.33 -11.39 16.32
CA MET A 42 -0.15 -9.99 15.89
C MET A 42 0.85 -9.85 14.74
N ILE A 43 1.92 -10.66 14.74
CA ILE A 43 2.91 -10.68 13.65
C ILE A 43 2.25 -11.20 12.38
N THR A 44 1.55 -12.33 12.43
CA THR A 44 0.84 -12.91 11.28
C THR A 44 -0.14 -11.91 10.67
N LYS A 45 -0.99 -11.29 11.50
CA LYS A 45 -1.91 -10.24 11.06
C LYS A 45 -1.18 -9.05 10.42
N GLY A 46 -0.06 -8.64 11.00
CA GLY A 46 0.77 -7.56 10.44
C GLY A 46 1.36 -7.93 9.07
N LEU A 47 1.80 -9.17 8.88
CA LEU A 47 2.36 -9.65 7.61
C LEU A 47 1.30 -9.70 6.51
N GLU A 48 0.10 -10.15 6.85
CA GLU A 48 -1.05 -10.14 5.95
C GLU A 48 -1.43 -8.72 5.55
N ALA A 49 -1.51 -7.80 6.51
CA ALA A 49 -1.80 -6.38 6.25
C ALA A 49 -0.74 -5.75 5.33
N ASN A 50 0.54 -6.01 5.56
CA ASN A 50 1.63 -5.50 4.73
C ASN A 50 1.57 -6.08 3.29
N LYS A 51 1.26 -7.38 3.15
CA LYS A 51 1.05 -8.00 1.82
C LYS A 51 -0.11 -7.34 1.08
N GLN A 52 -1.20 -7.04 1.78
CA GLN A 52 -2.37 -6.38 1.18
C GLN A 52 -2.04 -4.93 0.78
N GLU A 53 -1.35 -4.19 1.64
CA GLU A 53 -0.89 -2.84 1.35
C GLU A 53 0.03 -2.81 0.13
N LEU A 54 0.94 -3.79 0.00
CA LEU A 54 1.82 -3.89 -1.16
C LEU A 54 1.04 -4.15 -2.45
N LYS A 55 0.03 -5.03 -2.43
CA LYS A 55 -0.85 -5.27 -3.58
C LYS A 55 -1.61 -4.01 -3.97
N GLU A 56 -2.19 -3.31 -3.00
CA GLU A 56 -2.87 -2.03 -3.23
C GLU A 56 -1.92 -0.98 -3.80
N LYS A 57 -0.68 -0.92 -3.29
CA LYS A 57 0.35 0.01 -3.77
C LYS A 57 0.79 -0.29 -5.20
N GLN A 58 0.85 -1.56 -5.61
CA GLN A 58 1.13 -1.94 -6.99
C GLN A 58 0.00 -1.53 -7.94
N LYS A 59 -1.25 -1.68 -7.49
CA LYS A 59 -2.44 -1.28 -8.25
C LYS A 59 -2.63 0.23 -8.33
N PHE A 60 -2.49 0.90 -7.18
CA PHE A 60 -2.70 2.32 -6.97
C PHE A 60 -1.46 2.96 -6.31
N PRO A 61 -0.35 3.08 -7.05
CA PRO A 61 0.85 3.69 -6.50
C PRO A 61 0.58 5.15 -6.13
N PRO A 62 1.11 5.64 -5.01
CA PRO A 62 1.00 7.04 -4.63
C PRO A 62 1.51 7.98 -5.74
N CYS A 63 0.84 9.11 -5.93
CA CYS A 63 1.32 10.16 -6.82
C CYS A 63 2.66 10.73 -6.32
N ASN A 64 3.46 11.26 -7.24
CA ASN A 64 4.46 12.23 -6.86
C ASN A 64 3.77 13.55 -6.48
N ALA A 65 4.34 14.26 -5.51
CA ALA A 65 3.76 15.48 -4.96
C ALA A 65 4.82 16.55 -4.74
N GLU A 66 4.46 17.80 -5.03
CA GLU A 66 5.24 18.99 -4.74
C GLU A 66 4.30 20.02 -4.11
N TRP A 67 4.78 20.76 -3.12
CA TRP A 67 4.10 21.94 -2.60
C TRP A 67 5.07 23.10 -2.47
N SER A 68 4.61 24.31 -2.81
CA SER A 68 5.33 25.54 -2.51
C SER A 68 4.36 26.67 -2.20
N SER A 69 4.81 27.63 -1.40
CA SER A 69 4.01 28.81 -1.02
C SER A 69 3.64 29.71 -2.20
N THR A 70 4.35 29.64 -3.34
CA THR A 70 4.06 30.47 -4.51
C THR A 70 3.20 29.74 -5.55
N ARG A 71 3.26 28.41 -5.64
CA ARG A 71 2.57 27.61 -6.67
C ARG A 71 1.43 26.74 -6.14
N GLY A 72 1.30 26.62 -4.81
CA GLY A 72 0.39 25.68 -4.17
C GLY A 72 0.84 24.22 -4.36
N SER A 73 -0.13 23.31 -4.42
CA SER A 73 0.10 21.86 -4.51
C SER A 73 0.15 21.40 -5.96
N ARG A 74 1.01 20.45 -6.27
CA ARG A 74 1.07 19.77 -7.58
C ARG A 74 1.20 18.27 -7.37
N PHE A 75 0.36 17.51 -8.07
CA PHE A 75 0.45 16.05 -8.14
C PHE A 75 0.72 15.60 -9.57
N TRP A 76 1.55 14.58 -9.75
CA TRP A 76 1.74 13.98 -11.07
C TRP A 76 2.03 12.49 -10.99
N CYS A 77 1.80 11.84 -12.10
CA CYS A 77 2.11 10.45 -12.32
C CYS A 77 3.22 10.33 -13.37
N SER A 78 4.10 9.36 -13.18
CA SER A 78 5.15 8.96 -14.12
C SER A 78 5.30 7.44 -14.13
N LEU A 79 6.18 6.91 -14.97
CA LEU A 79 6.55 5.49 -14.95
C LEU A 79 7.08 5.04 -13.58
N GLU A 80 7.62 5.98 -12.81
CA GLU A 80 7.97 5.77 -11.41
C GLU A 80 7.17 6.72 -10.51
N SER A 81 6.35 6.18 -9.62
CA SER A 81 5.58 6.97 -8.64
C SER A 81 5.38 6.15 -7.37
N GLY A 82 5.52 6.78 -6.21
CA GLY A 82 5.35 6.10 -4.92
C GLY A 82 6.33 4.93 -4.68
N GLY A 83 7.47 4.89 -5.37
CA GLY A 83 8.43 3.78 -5.31
C GLY A 83 8.00 2.52 -6.07
N VAL A 84 7.08 2.64 -7.02
CA VAL A 84 6.68 1.57 -7.95
C VAL A 84 7.08 1.97 -9.36
N SER A 85 7.78 1.08 -10.06
CA SER A 85 8.12 1.21 -11.48
C SER A 85 7.17 0.36 -12.34
N ARG A 86 6.71 0.91 -13.45
CA ARG A 86 5.62 0.36 -14.29
C ARG A 86 5.73 0.84 -15.73
N ASP A 87 5.00 0.19 -16.63
CA ASP A 87 4.95 0.44 -18.07
C ASP A 87 3.87 1.47 -18.50
N TRP A 88 3.13 2.03 -17.54
CA TRP A 88 2.09 3.04 -17.78
C TRP A 88 2.24 4.23 -16.82
N THR A 89 1.90 5.43 -17.29
CA THR A 89 1.95 6.65 -16.47
C THR A 89 0.65 6.85 -15.69
N GLY A 90 -0.49 6.82 -16.37
CA GLY A 90 -1.80 7.01 -15.75
C GLY A 90 -2.04 8.43 -15.25
N VAL A 91 -3.08 8.60 -14.44
CA VAL A 91 -3.56 9.92 -14.03
C VAL A 91 -3.75 10.03 -12.52
N PRO A 92 -3.55 11.21 -11.91
CA PRO A 92 -3.84 11.43 -10.50
C PRO A 92 -5.33 11.28 -10.18
N ARG A 93 -5.65 10.52 -9.13
CA ARG A 93 -6.99 10.38 -8.55
C ARG A 93 -6.95 10.40 -7.03
N LYS A 94 -8.06 10.78 -6.43
CA LYS A 94 -8.32 10.65 -4.99
C LYS A 94 -8.77 9.24 -4.69
N LEU A 95 -8.02 8.49 -3.89
CA LEU A 95 -8.45 7.18 -3.38
C LEU A 95 -9.01 7.34 -1.97
N TYR A 96 -10.29 7.02 -1.80
CA TYR A 96 -10.98 7.02 -0.52
C TYR A 96 -10.85 5.65 0.13
N LYS A 97 -10.28 5.60 1.34
CA LYS A 97 -10.20 4.37 2.14
C LYS A 97 -11.12 4.48 3.35
N PRO A 98 -11.92 3.46 3.68
CA PRO A 98 -12.71 3.44 4.90
C PRO A 98 -11.81 3.71 6.12
N GLY A 99 -12.24 4.64 6.99
CA GLY A 99 -11.48 5.02 8.19
C GLY A 99 -10.38 6.06 7.99
N ALA A 100 -10.01 6.40 6.74
CA ALA A 100 -9.11 7.51 6.47
C ALA A 100 -9.88 8.85 6.52
N LYS A 101 -9.30 9.88 7.15
CA LYS A 101 -9.89 11.22 7.22
C LYS A 101 -9.84 11.96 5.89
N GLU A 102 -8.78 11.73 5.11
CA GLU A 102 -8.55 12.40 3.83
C GLU A 102 -8.23 11.37 2.75
N PRO A 103 -8.64 11.63 1.49
CA PRO A 103 -8.26 10.79 0.37
C PRO A 103 -6.77 10.95 0.06
N HIS A 104 -6.16 9.88 -0.42
CA HIS A 104 -4.76 9.89 -0.85
C HIS A 104 -4.68 10.08 -2.37
N CYS A 105 -3.66 10.77 -2.86
CA CYS A 105 -3.39 10.81 -4.30
C CYS A 105 -2.77 9.50 -4.75
N VAL A 106 -3.39 8.84 -5.73
CA VAL A 106 -2.86 7.66 -6.41
C VAL A 106 -2.86 7.83 -7.92
N CYS A 107 -1.95 7.13 -8.58
CA CYS A 107 -1.91 7.05 -10.02
C CYS A 107 -2.75 5.89 -10.53
N VAL A 108 -3.61 6.14 -11.52
CA VAL A 108 -4.62 5.20 -12.01
C VAL A 108 -4.43 4.93 -13.49
N ARG A 109 -4.40 3.64 -13.87
CA ARG A 109 -4.24 3.22 -15.26
C ARG A 109 -5.50 3.58 -16.03
N THR A 110 -5.33 4.17 -17.21
CA THR A 110 -6.45 4.68 -18.02
C THR A 110 -6.82 3.77 -19.19
N THR A 111 -6.09 2.68 -19.40
CA THR A 111 -6.23 1.77 -20.53
C THR A 111 -6.18 0.30 -20.10
N GLY A 112 -6.74 -0.57 -20.93
CA GLY A 112 -6.76 -2.02 -20.71
C GLY A 112 -7.85 -2.48 -19.73
N PRO A 113 -7.88 -3.77 -19.39
CA PRO A 113 -8.84 -4.31 -18.43
C PRO A 113 -8.61 -3.74 -17.01
N PRO A 114 -9.65 -3.68 -16.17
CA PRO A 114 -9.49 -3.38 -14.74
C PRO A 114 -8.62 -4.42 -14.03
N SER A 115 -7.89 -4.00 -13.02
CA SER A 115 -6.96 -4.87 -12.29
C SER A 115 -7.68 -5.90 -11.40
N ASP A 116 -8.93 -5.65 -10.99
CA ASP A 116 -9.73 -6.59 -10.18
C ASP A 116 -10.61 -7.52 -11.02
N GLN A 117 -10.39 -7.59 -12.34
CA GLN A 117 -11.29 -8.32 -13.20
C GLN A 117 -11.32 -9.82 -12.86
N THR A 118 -12.50 -10.32 -12.53
CA THR A 118 -12.76 -11.76 -12.41
C THR A 118 -13.32 -12.32 -13.73
N PRO A 119 -13.19 -13.63 -13.99
CA PRO A 119 -13.67 -14.25 -15.23
C PRO A 119 -15.17 -14.01 -15.52
N ASP A 120 -15.98 -13.81 -14.49
CA ASP A 120 -17.43 -13.58 -14.60
C ASP A 120 -17.83 -12.09 -14.67
N SER A 121 -16.86 -11.19 -14.82
CA SER A 121 -17.12 -9.75 -14.87
C SER A 121 -17.82 -9.33 -16.16
N SER A 122 -18.72 -8.35 -16.05
CA SER A 122 -19.38 -7.69 -17.17
C SER A 122 -18.35 -7.11 -18.16
N PRO A 123 -18.70 -6.96 -19.46
CA PRO A 123 -17.81 -6.38 -20.46
C PRO A 123 -17.29 -5.00 -20.02
N HIS A 124 -15.97 -4.87 -19.91
CA HIS A 124 -15.30 -3.64 -19.53
C HIS A 124 -15.09 -2.70 -20.73
N LYS A 125 -14.95 -1.40 -20.45
CA LYS A 125 -14.72 -0.37 -21.47
C LYS A 125 -13.23 -0.18 -21.84
N ASN A 126 -12.35 -1.07 -21.37
CA ASN A 126 -10.89 -0.96 -21.51
C ASN A 126 -10.30 0.35 -20.98
N ARG A 127 -10.87 0.87 -19.87
CA ARG A 127 -10.49 2.14 -19.25
C ARG A 127 -9.54 1.98 -18.06
N GLY A 128 -8.83 0.86 -17.99
CA GLY A 128 -7.98 0.49 -16.87
C GLY A 128 -8.77 0.46 -15.56
N ASP A 129 -8.27 1.16 -14.55
CA ASP A 129 -8.83 1.18 -13.20
C ASP A 129 -9.66 2.46 -12.91
N LEU A 130 -9.95 3.27 -13.93
CA LEU A 130 -10.68 4.54 -13.77
C LEU A 130 -12.09 4.38 -13.16
N ASP A 131 -12.73 3.24 -13.38
CA ASP A 131 -14.11 2.98 -12.94
C ASP A 131 -14.17 2.38 -11.51
N HIS A 132 -13.04 2.35 -10.78
CA HIS A 132 -13.00 1.82 -9.42
C HIS A 132 -13.84 2.69 -8.46
N PRO A 133 -14.75 2.09 -7.65
CA PRO A 133 -15.79 2.83 -6.91
C PRO A 133 -15.25 3.81 -5.87
N ASN A 134 -14.05 3.56 -5.36
CA ASN A 134 -13.43 4.40 -4.33
C ASN A 134 -12.51 5.50 -4.90
N LEU A 135 -12.56 5.75 -6.21
CA LEU A 135 -11.80 6.82 -6.86
C LEU A 135 -12.65 8.07 -7.06
N GLY A 136 -12.03 9.22 -6.89
CA GLY A 136 -12.59 10.52 -7.25
C GLY A 136 -11.62 11.35 -8.08
N GLU A 137 -12.17 12.18 -8.97
CA GLU A 137 -11.39 13.14 -9.74
C GLU A 137 -11.05 14.37 -8.91
N TYR A 138 -10.00 15.08 -9.32
CA TYR A 138 -9.68 16.39 -8.76
C TYR A 138 -10.45 17.48 -9.51
N THR A 139 -11.18 18.31 -8.78
CA THR A 139 -11.86 19.49 -9.33
C THR A 139 -10.85 20.44 -9.99
N GLY A 140 -11.12 20.87 -11.21
CA GLY A 140 -10.22 21.76 -11.96
C GLY A 140 -9.03 21.07 -12.62
N CYS A 141 -8.89 19.75 -12.50
CA CYS A 141 -7.90 18.99 -13.25
C CYS A 141 -8.57 18.24 -14.42
N PRO A 142 -8.04 18.30 -15.66
CA PRO A 142 -8.60 17.54 -16.77
C PRO A 142 -8.59 16.03 -16.46
N PRO A 143 -9.65 15.27 -16.83
CA PRO A 143 -9.78 13.87 -16.44
C PRO A 143 -8.59 12.99 -16.87
N LEU A 144 -7.97 13.28 -18.01
CA LEU A 144 -6.85 12.50 -18.54
C LEU A 144 -5.48 13.16 -18.33
N ALA A 145 -5.39 14.22 -17.52
CA ALA A 145 -4.12 14.87 -17.26
C ALA A 145 -3.21 14.01 -16.37
N ILE A 146 -1.95 13.87 -16.78
CA ILE A 146 -0.91 13.19 -15.99
C ILE A 146 -0.38 14.05 -14.83
N THR A 147 -0.74 15.34 -14.79
CA THR A 147 -0.34 16.32 -13.78
C THR A 147 -1.53 17.20 -13.44
N CYS A 148 -1.75 17.43 -12.14
CA CYS A 148 -2.75 18.35 -11.61
C CYS A 148 -2.07 19.39 -10.70
N SER A 149 -2.41 20.66 -10.87
CA SER A 149 -1.89 21.76 -10.05
C SER A 149 -3.05 22.51 -9.38
N PHE A 150 -2.88 22.82 -8.11
CA PHE A 150 -3.86 23.49 -7.25
C PHE A 150 -3.20 24.72 -6.64
N PRO A 151 -3.38 25.91 -7.26
CA PRO A 151 -2.87 27.15 -6.70
C PRO A 151 -3.53 27.47 -5.35
N LEU A 152 -2.84 28.29 -4.56
CA LEU A 152 -3.31 28.78 -3.25
C LEU A 152 -4.44 29.79 -3.39
#